data_AF-A0A7S3M524-F1
#
_entry.id   AF-A0A7S3M524-F1
#
_cell.length_a   1.000
_cell.length_b   1.000
_cell.length_c   1.000
_cell.angle_alpha   90.00
_cell.angle_beta   90.00
_cell.angle_gamma   90.00
#
_symmetry.space_group_name_H-M   'P 1'
#
loop_
_entity.id
_entity.type
_entity.pdbx_description
1 polymer ?
#
loop_
_entity_poly.entity_id
_entity_poly.type
_entity_poly.pdbx_seq_one_letter_code
_entity_poly.pdbx_strand_id
1 'polypeptide(L)'
;VIDCGSFSFAEIPKEYSFVLGVSGTLRTLSAPEMSLLRNTYKIQKFSYIPSVYGTNASSFAGDNGRDIKLEPQPAHFSAITREIDDRRTILGDTTGFKRPVLVFFESTKILLE
;
A
#
# COMPACT_ATOMS: atom_id res chain seq x y z
N VAL A 1 -5.52 -6.93 38.91
CA VAL A 1 -5.83 -6.60 37.50
C VAL A 1 -6.61 -5.29 37.53
N ILE A 2 -6.12 -4.24 36.89
CA ILE A 2 -6.86 -2.98 36.73
C ILE A 2 -7.57 -3.10 35.38
N ASP A 3 -8.90 -3.07 35.41
CA ASP A 3 -9.71 -2.97 34.20
C ASP A 3 -9.62 -1.53 33.69
N CYS A 4 -8.86 -1.33 32.62
CA CYS A 4 -8.67 -0.03 31.99
C CYS A 4 -9.80 0.31 30.99
N GLY A 5 -10.85 -0.52 30.90
CA GLY A 5 -11.93 -0.36 29.95
C GLY A 5 -11.53 -0.68 28.51
N SER A 6 -12.51 -0.64 27.61
CA SER A 6 -12.35 -0.85 26.18
C SER A 6 -12.81 0.39 25.41
N PHE A 7 -12.01 0.83 24.43
CA PHE A 7 -12.39 1.91 23.53
C PHE A 7 -12.22 1.50 22.08
N SER A 8 -12.98 2.14 21.20
CA SER A 8 -12.88 1.96 19.75
C SER A 8 -12.17 3.15 19.13
N PHE A 9 -11.14 2.91 18.32
CA PHE A 9 -10.48 3.95 17.54
C PHE A 9 -11.42 4.67 16.57
N ALA A 10 -12.55 4.05 16.21
CA ALA A 10 -13.57 4.71 15.40
C ALA A 10 -14.45 5.68 16.20
N GLU A 11 -14.51 5.58 17.53
CA GLU A 11 -15.32 6.48 18.35
C GLU A 11 -14.51 7.69 18.81
N ILE A 12 -13.21 7.50 19.11
CA ILE A 12 -12.32 8.55 19.59
C ILE A 12 -12.35 9.84 18.74
N PRO A 13 -12.28 9.80 17.40
CA PRO A 13 -12.29 11.01 16.57
C PRO A 13 -13.58 11.85 16.71
N LYS A 14 -14.69 11.24 17.15
CA LYS A 14 -15.98 11.94 17.29
C LYS A 14 -16.01 12.85 18.52
N GLU A 15 -15.10 12.64 19.48
CA GLU A 15 -15.01 13.45 20.70
C GLU A 15 -14.18 14.73 20.49
N TYR A 16 -13.37 14.79 19.44
CA TYR A 16 -12.54 15.95 19.15
C TYR A 16 -13.30 17.00 18.34
N SER A 17 -13.16 18.27 18.72
CA SER A 17 -13.70 19.39 17.94
C SER A 17 -13.01 19.57 16.59
N PHE A 18 -11.75 19.15 16.48
CA PHE A 18 -10.95 19.25 15.27
C PHE A 18 -10.14 17.98 15.05
N VAL A 19 -10.35 17.34 13.89
CA VAL A 19 -9.61 16.16 13.45
C VAL A 19 -8.76 16.54 12.24
N LEU A 20 -7.46 16.30 12.34
CA LEU A 20 -6.48 16.53 11.29
C LEU A 20 -5.77 15.22 10.97
N GLY A 21 -5.45 15.00 9.69
CA GLY A 21 -4.76 13.81 9.24
C GLY A 21 -4.13 14.00 7.88
N VAL A 22 -3.10 13.20 7.60
CA VAL A 22 -2.39 13.18 6.32
C VAL A 22 -2.36 11.76 5.80
N SER A 23 -2.59 11.59 4.49
CA SER A 23 -2.53 10.29 3.83
C SER A 23 -2.10 10.47 2.37
N GLY A 24 -1.26 9.55 1.88
CA GLY A 24 -0.88 9.48 0.46
C GLY A 24 -1.97 8.90 -0.44
N THR A 25 -3.00 8.26 0.12
CA THR A 25 -4.02 7.50 -0.62
C THR A 25 -5.41 8.09 -0.50
N LEU A 26 -5.55 9.32 0.03
CA LEU A 26 -6.85 9.97 0.20
C LEU A 26 -7.66 10.05 -1.12
N ARG A 27 -6.98 10.22 -2.26
CA ARG A 27 -7.61 10.27 -3.59
C ARG A 27 -8.18 8.95 -4.08
N THR A 28 -7.72 7.81 -3.53
CA THR A 28 -8.11 6.47 -3.98
C THR A 28 -9.26 5.89 -3.16
N LEU A 29 -9.76 6.64 -2.17
CA LEU A 29 -10.92 6.21 -1.37
C LEU A 29 -12.18 6.14 -2.23
N SER A 30 -12.95 5.08 -2.01
CA SER A 30 -14.27 4.89 -2.60
C SER A 30 -15.27 5.92 -2.08
N ALA A 31 -16.40 6.06 -2.79
CA ALA A 31 -17.46 6.98 -2.37
C ALA A 31 -18.01 6.69 -0.95
N PRO A 32 -18.23 5.43 -0.53
CA PRO A 32 -18.60 5.13 0.85
C PRO A 32 -17.57 5.57 1.89
N GLU A 33 -16.27 5.33 1.63
CA GLU A 33 -15.19 5.72 2.53
C GLU A 33 -15.09 7.24 2.66
N MET A 34 -15.19 7.96 1.53
CA MET A 34 -15.24 9.42 1.54
C MET A 34 -16.49 9.97 2.25
N SER A 35 -17.63 9.30 2.11
CA SER A 35 -18.86 9.65 2.83
C SER A 35 -18.68 9.50 4.34
N LEU A 36 -17.99 8.44 4.77
CA LEU A 36 -17.72 8.17 6.18
C LEU A 36 -16.85 9.28 6.80
N LEU A 37 -15.80 9.74 6.10
CA LEU A 37 -14.97 10.87 6.55
C LEU A 37 -15.78 12.17 6.72
N ARG A 38 -16.65 12.48 5.76
CA ARG A 38 -17.45 13.72 5.77
C ARG A 38 -18.60 13.69 6.77
N ASN A 39 -19.33 12.58 6.82
CA ASN A 39 -20.61 12.50 7.51
C ASN A 39 -20.46 11.96 8.93
N THR A 40 -19.56 11.00 9.14
CA THR A 40 -19.33 10.40 10.47
C THR A 40 -18.27 11.17 11.25
N TYR A 41 -17.12 11.45 10.62
CA TYR A 41 -16.00 12.15 11.29
C TYR A 41 -15.95 13.66 11.07
N LYS A 42 -16.92 14.22 10.31
CA LYS A 42 -17.05 15.65 10.05
C LYS A 42 -15.81 16.30 9.43
N ILE A 43 -14.98 15.53 8.74
CA ILE A 43 -13.82 16.02 7.98
C ILE A 43 -14.33 16.54 6.64
N GLN A 44 -14.53 17.85 6.53
CA GLN A 44 -15.10 18.47 5.33
C GLN A 44 -14.05 19.04 4.37
N LYS A 45 -12.87 19.36 4.90
CA LYS A 45 -11.78 20.00 4.15
C LYS A 45 -10.73 18.96 3.77
N PHE A 46 -10.37 18.96 2.49
CA PHE A 46 -9.36 18.06 1.93
C PHE A 46 -8.38 18.91 1.12
N SER A 47 -7.10 18.83 1.46
CA SER A 47 -6.02 19.53 0.77
C SER A 47 -5.10 18.51 0.13
N TYR A 48 -4.72 18.74 -1.12
CA TYR A 48 -3.84 17.85 -1.87
C TYR A 48 -2.58 18.58 -2.27
N ILE A 49 -1.45 18.10 -1.77
CA ILE A 49 -0.13 18.66 -2.05
C ILE A 49 0.49 17.83 -3.19
N PRO A 50 1.03 18.47 -4.25
CA PRO A 50 1.75 17.75 -5.29
C PRO A 50 3.05 17.14 -4.74
N SER A 51 3.53 16.06 -5.37
CA SER A 51 4.83 15.47 -5.03
C SER A 51 5.96 16.48 -5.27
N VAL A 52 6.84 16.66 -4.29
CA VAL A 52 8.07 17.45 -4.44
C VAL A 52 9.13 16.72 -5.26
N TYR A 53 9.01 15.39 -5.38
CA TYR A 53 10.01 14.53 -6.04
C TYR A 53 9.72 14.29 -7.54
N GLY A 54 8.82 15.10 -8.13
CA GLY A 54 8.44 14.98 -9.53
C GLY A 54 7.53 13.79 -9.82
N THR A 55 7.49 13.41 -11.10
CA THR A 55 6.62 12.35 -11.62
C THR A 55 7.07 10.98 -11.13
N ASN A 56 6.12 10.13 -10.73
CA ASN A 56 6.41 8.76 -10.31
C ASN A 56 6.97 7.95 -11.49
N ALA A 57 8.16 7.36 -11.31
CA ALA A 57 8.78 6.46 -12.30
C ALA A 57 8.25 5.02 -12.23
N SER A 58 7.23 4.75 -11.41
CA SER A 58 6.60 3.43 -11.31
C SER A 58 5.79 3.13 -12.57
N SER A 59 6.22 2.12 -13.32
CA SER A 59 5.59 1.70 -14.57
C SER A 59 4.62 0.53 -14.36
N PHE A 60 3.69 0.64 -13.42
CA PHE A 60 2.68 -0.40 -13.21
C PHE A 60 1.77 -0.47 -14.43
N ALA A 61 1.76 -1.62 -15.09
CA ALA A 61 1.00 -1.92 -16.30
C ALA A 61 -0.02 -3.02 -16.00
N GLY A 62 -0.94 -2.73 -15.09
CA GLY A 62 -2.04 -3.61 -14.72
C GLY A 62 -2.89 -4.03 -15.92
N ASP A 63 -3.13 -3.12 -16.87
CA ASP A 63 -3.97 -3.37 -18.04
C ASP A 63 -3.31 -4.25 -19.11
N ASN A 64 -1.97 -4.34 -19.10
CA ASN A 64 -1.21 -5.13 -20.09
C ASN A 64 -0.82 -6.52 -19.56
N GLY A 65 -1.34 -6.93 -18.39
CA GLY A 65 -1.10 -8.25 -17.79
C GLY A 65 0.36 -8.53 -17.38
N ARG A 66 1.24 -7.52 -17.39
CA ARG A 66 2.67 -7.70 -17.08
C ARG A 66 2.94 -7.88 -15.59
N ASP A 67 2.22 -7.12 -14.76
CA ASP A 67 2.47 -7.05 -13.32
C ASP A 67 1.50 -7.92 -12.48
N ILE A 68 0.40 -8.41 -13.07
CA ILE A 68 -0.54 -9.31 -12.42
C ILE A 68 -0.44 -10.68 -13.10
N LYS A 69 0.01 -11.68 -12.34
CA LYS A 69 0.17 -13.06 -12.83
C LYS A 69 -0.69 -14.01 -12.02
N LEU A 70 -1.45 -14.86 -12.72
CA LEU A 70 -2.19 -15.96 -12.11
C LEU A 70 -1.30 -17.20 -12.16
N GLU A 71 -0.95 -17.73 -10.99
CA GLU A 71 -0.06 -18.89 -10.86
C GLU A 71 -0.71 -19.94 -9.94
N PRO A 72 -0.52 -21.24 -10.21
CA PRO A 72 -0.98 -22.30 -9.31
C PRO A 72 -0.29 -22.20 -7.94
N GLN A 73 -1.02 -22.54 -6.87
CA GLN A 73 -0.51 -22.45 -5.50
C GLN A 73 0.86 -23.16 -5.28
N PRO A 74 1.12 -24.37 -5.82
CA PRO A 74 2.42 -25.02 -5.66
C PRO A 74 3.59 -24.28 -6.36
N ALA A 75 3.30 -23.49 -7.39
CA ALA A 75 4.30 -22.74 -8.15
C ALA A 75 4.48 -21.31 -7.63
N HIS A 76 3.71 -20.88 -6.63
CA HIS A 76 3.62 -19.49 -6.19
C HIS A 76 4.98 -18.90 -5.77
N PHE A 77 5.71 -19.57 -4.88
CA PHE A 77 7.01 -19.10 -4.43
C PHE A 77 8.07 -19.13 -5.53
N SER A 78 8.09 -20.18 -6.35
CA SER A 78 8.98 -20.26 -7.52
C SER A 78 8.73 -19.12 -8.50
N ALA A 79 7.46 -18.73 -8.71
CA ALA A 79 7.10 -17.60 -9.56
C ALA A 79 7.57 -16.26 -8.96
N ILE A 80 7.48 -16.08 -7.63
CA ILE A 80 8.00 -14.90 -6.93
C ILE A 80 9.53 -14.83 -7.08
N THR A 81 10.25 -15.92 -6.84
CA THR A 81 11.72 -15.96 -6.99
C THR A 81 12.14 -15.60 -8.41
N ARG A 82 11.47 -16.18 -9.42
CA ARG A 82 11.70 -15.84 -10.83
C ARG A 82 11.47 -14.35 -11.09
N GLU A 83 10.37 -13.78 -10.59
CA GLU A 83 10.08 -12.35 -10.75
C GLU A 83 11.15 -11.46 -10.10
N ILE A 84 11.65 -11.85 -8.92
CA ILE A 84 12.74 -11.15 -8.24
C ILE A 84 13.99 -11.16 -9.12
N ASP A 85 14.40 -12.32 -9.63
CA ASP A 85 15.61 -12.45 -10.45
C ASP A 85 15.49 -11.66 -11.76
N ASP A 86 14.33 -11.72 -12.41
CA ASP A 86 14.03 -10.95 -13.62
C ASP A 86 14.12 -9.44 -13.37
N ARG A 87 13.56 -8.96 -12.25
CA ARG A 87 13.54 -7.51 -11.92
C ARG A 87 14.85 -6.98 -11.36
N ARG A 88 15.69 -7.84 -10.78
CA ARG A 88 17.01 -7.49 -10.27
C ARG A 88 18.01 -7.21 -11.39
N THR A 89 17.80 -7.80 -12.56
CA THR A 89 18.70 -7.72 -13.70
C THR A 89 18.38 -6.46 -14.51
N ILE A 90 19.30 -5.50 -14.55
CA ILE A 90 19.16 -4.31 -15.38
C ILE A 90 19.66 -4.66 -16.78
N LEU A 91 18.77 -4.63 -17.78
CA LEU A 91 19.12 -4.84 -19.18
C LEU A 91 20.24 -3.86 -19.58
N GLY A 92 21.41 -4.39 -19.94
CA GLY A 92 22.56 -3.61 -20.40
C GLY A 92 23.59 -3.24 -19.33
N ASP A 93 23.41 -3.65 -18.08
CA ASP A 93 24.38 -3.35 -17.02
C ASP A 93 25.54 -4.36 -16.99
N THR A 94 26.73 -3.90 -17.37
CA THR A 94 28.01 -4.63 -17.30
C THR A 94 28.74 -4.40 -15.97
N THR A 95 28.22 -3.52 -15.10
CA THR A 95 28.88 -3.10 -13.85
C THR A 95 28.47 -3.93 -12.64
N GLY A 96 27.52 -4.85 -12.80
CA GLY A 96 27.12 -5.84 -11.78
C GLY A 96 26.17 -5.31 -10.71
N PHE A 97 25.59 -4.11 -10.85
CA PHE A 97 24.65 -3.58 -9.87
C PHE A 97 23.27 -4.24 -10.03
N LYS A 98 22.76 -4.80 -8.93
CA LYS A 98 21.43 -5.42 -8.89
C LYS A 98 20.40 -4.42 -8.37
N ARG A 99 19.26 -4.30 -9.05
CA ARG A 99 18.14 -3.48 -8.55
C ARG A 99 17.62 -4.04 -7.22
N PRO A 100 17.41 -3.22 -6.18
CA PRO A 100 16.77 -3.67 -4.95
C PRO A 100 15.29 -3.98 -5.19
N VAL A 101 14.80 -5.06 -4.57
CA VAL A 101 13.41 -5.50 -4.67
C VAL A 101 12.85 -5.65 -3.25
N LEU A 102 11.68 -5.07 -3.01
CA LEU A 102 10.91 -5.25 -1.79
C LEU A 102 9.73 -6.17 -2.08
N VAL A 103 9.61 -7.24 -1.30
CA VAL A 103 8.56 -8.25 -1.43
C VAL A 103 7.70 -8.21 -0.18
N PHE A 104 6.39 -8.18 -0.38
CA PHE A 104 5.40 -8.11 0.70
C PHE A 104 4.56 -9.37 0.68
N PHE A 105 4.36 -9.95 1.86
CA PHE A 105 3.47 -11.09 2.08
C PHE A 105 2.34 -10.65 3.01
N GLU A 106 1.20 -11.32 2.93
CA GLU A 106 0.04 -11.02 3.78
C GLU A 106 0.33 -11.24 5.27
N SER A 107 1.11 -12.27 5.61
CA SER A 107 1.44 -12.60 6.99
C SER A 107 2.88 -13.06 7.15
N THR A 108 3.40 -12.96 8.37
CA THR A 108 4.74 -13.46 8.73
C THR A 108 4.86 -14.97 8.63
N LYS A 109 3.74 -15.72 8.74
CA LYS A 109 3.75 -17.18 8.61
C LYS A 109 4.22 -17.61 7.22
N ILE A 110 3.73 -16.94 6.17
CA ILE A 110 4.10 -17.20 4.77
C ILE A 110 5.60 -16.97 4.51
N LEU A 111 6.25 -16.11 5.30
CA LEU A 111 7.68 -15.83 5.19
C LEU A 111 8.55 -16.89 5.89
N LEU A 112 7.99 -17.58 6.88
CA LEU A 112 8.73 -18.50 7.77
C LEU A 112 8.51 -19.98 7.44
N GLU A 113 7.49 -20.29 6.63
CA GLU A 113 7.25 -21.61 6.01
C GLU A 113 8.17 -21.83 4.79
#